data_AF-A0A927W1L3-F1
#
_entry.id   AF-A0A927W1L3-F1
#
_cell.length_a   1.000
_cell.length_b   1.000
_cell.length_c   1.000
_cell.angle_alpha   90.00
_cell.angle_beta   90.00
_cell.angle_gamma   90.00
#
_symmetry.space_group_name_H-M   'P 1'
#
loop_
_entity.id
_entity.type
_entity.pdbx_description
1 polymer ?
#
loop_
_entity_poly.entity_id
_entity_poly.type
_entity_poly.pdbx_seq_one_letter_code
_entity_poly.pdbx_strand_id
1 'polypeptide(L)'
;MFCAFSKAKGMDIKMKKKWILLVIIIICFIFIFFSFNYGNIKRGINKENLNLHASKEEYMPALELLYEGKMNDIEFGIGTKYDKIITQWGEPEEYTDSFMGGVLLKYGDTYFFVNDNHVTGIYYTGSNEIYGVQIGMDLEQVVEILGSPNALYDSPYSELYPNEPLILEYKADKYIVNFEINTENKKVNSICILQDLAQ
;
A
#
# COMPACT_ATOMS: atom_id res chain seq x y z
N MET A 1 -0.14 41.65 -73.63
CA MET A 1 -0.63 42.20 -72.35
C MET A 1 -0.23 41.22 -71.27
N PHE A 2 0.79 41.57 -70.50
CA PHE A 2 1.55 40.66 -69.62
C PHE A 2 1.18 40.86 -68.15
N CYS A 3 1.45 39.79 -67.39
CA CYS A 3 1.66 39.70 -65.94
C CYS A 3 0.45 39.47 -65.02
N ALA A 4 0.38 38.21 -64.60
CA ALA A 4 -0.28 37.73 -63.41
C ALA A 4 0.73 37.52 -62.25
N PHE A 5 0.17 37.30 -61.06
CA PHE A 5 0.72 36.60 -59.88
C PHE A 5 1.95 37.17 -59.14
N SER A 6 1.74 37.53 -57.88
CA SER A 6 2.37 36.89 -56.70
C SER A 6 2.33 37.81 -55.48
N LYS A 7 1.37 37.62 -54.58
CA LYS A 7 1.40 38.26 -53.25
C LYS A 7 0.59 37.49 -52.20
N ALA A 8 0.84 36.19 -52.04
CA ALA A 8 0.16 35.37 -51.03
C ALA A 8 1.08 34.46 -50.20
N LYS A 9 2.41 34.55 -50.34
CA LYS A 9 3.36 33.65 -49.63
C LYS A 9 3.89 34.18 -48.29
N GLY A 10 3.59 35.42 -47.92
CA GLY A 10 4.18 36.09 -46.75
C GLY A 10 3.35 36.06 -45.44
N MET A 11 2.04 35.84 -45.52
CA MET A 11 1.14 35.90 -44.34
C MET A 11 1.01 34.56 -43.61
N ASP A 12 1.05 33.44 -44.33
CA ASP A 12 0.82 32.11 -43.77
C ASP A 12 1.96 31.65 -42.83
N ILE A 13 3.20 32.03 -43.14
CA ILE A 13 4.38 31.72 -42.30
C ILE A 13 4.38 32.53 -40.99
N LYS A 14 3.85 33.77 -41.02
CA LYS A 14 3.79 34.63 -39.83
C LYS A 14 2.76 34.14 -38.80
N MET A 15 1.65 33.54 -39.24
CA MET A 15 0.67 32.96 -38.32
C MET A 15 1.18 31.67 -37.68
N LYS A 16 1.84 30.79 -38.43
CA LYS A 16 2.40 29.53 -37.89
C LYS A 16 3.41 29.75 -36.77
N LYS A 17 4.28 30.78 -36.89
CA LYS A 17 5.25 31.12 -35.84
C LYS A 17 4.61 31.58 -34.53
N LYS A 18 3.49 32.33 -34.60
CA LYS A 18 2.77 32.78 -33.40
C LYS A 18 2.08 31.62 -32.67
N TRP A 19 1.53 30.67 -33.41
CA TRP A 19 0.92 29.46 -32.85
C TRP A 19 1.95 28.53 -32.20
N ILE A 20 3.11 28.33 -32.85
CA ILE A 20 4.20 27.53 -32.28
C ILE A 20 4.70 28.13 -30.96
N LEU A 21 4.87 29.46 -30.90
CA LEU A 21 5.31 30.13 -29.67
C LEU A 21 4.28 29.96 -28.53
N LEU A 22 2.99 30.02 -28.86
CA LEU A 22 1.91 29.88 -27.88
C LEU A 22 1.83 28.45 -27.31
N VAL A 23 2.05 27.43 -28.15
CA VAL A 23 2.13 26.03 -27.72
C VAL A 23 3.32 25.80 -26.79
N ILE A 24 4.50 26.35 -27.10
CA ILE A 24 5.69 26.24 -26.25
C ILE A 24 5.45 26.86 -24.87
N ILE A 25 4.82 28.04 -24.82
CA ILE A 25 4.48 28.71 -23.56
C ILE A 25 3.54 27.83 -22.71
N ILE A 26 2.50 27.24 -23.31
CA ILE A 26 1.57 26.35 -22.60
C ILE A 26 2.31 25.12 -22.03
N ILE A 27 3.19 24.49 -22.81
CA ILE A 27 3.98 23.34 -22.34
C ILE A 27 4.90 23.74 -21.19
N CYS A 28 5.56 24.91 -21.25
CA CYS A 28 6.38 25.41 -20.13
C CYS A 28 5.54 25.65 -18.87
N PHE A 29 4.34 26.22 -18.99
CA PHE A 29 3.44 26.42 -17.85
C PHE A 29 2.99 25.10 -17.22
N ILE A 30 2.68 24.09 -18.04
CA ILE A 30 2.35 22.74 -17.57
C ILE A 30 3.55 22.14 -16.81
N PHE A 31 4.76 22.25 -17.37
CA PHE A 31 5.97 21.70 -16.74
C PHE A 31 6.29 22.38 -15.39
N ILE A 32 6.10 23.70 -15.30
CA ILE A 32 6.27 24.46 -14.04
C ILE A 32 5.20 24.04 -13.03
N PHE A 33 3.93 23.90 -13.44
CA PHE A 33 2.84 23.48 -12.58
C PHE A 33 3.04 22.06 -12.04
N PHE A 34 3.48 21.12 -12.88
CA PHE A 34 3.84 19.76 -12.44
C PHE A 34 5.05 19.78 -11.49
N SER A 35 6.10 20.57 -11.78
CA SER A 35 7.26 20.68 -10.90
C SER A 35 6.91 21.27 -9.52
N PHE A 36 6.01 22.25 -9.47
CA PHE A 36 5.54 22.85 -8.21
C PHE A 36 4.67 21.88 -7.40
N ASN A 37 3.78 21.13 -8.05
CA ASN A 37 2.99 20.10 -7.37
C ASN A 37 3.86 18.95 -6.85
N TYR A 38 4.83 18.47 -7.64
CA TYR A 38 5.74 17.41 -7.21
C TYR A 38 6.64 17.86 -6.04
N GLY A 39 7.05 19.13 -6.02
CA GLY A 39 7.81 19.72 -4.92
C GLY A 39 7.02 19.88 -3.62
N ASN A 40 5.70 20.11 -3.70
CA ASN A 40 4.83 20.18 -2.52
C ASN A 40 4.49 18.80 -1.96
N ILE A 41 4.35 17.77 -2.80
CA ILE A 41 4.11 16.40 -2.33
C ILE A 41 5.31 15.86 -1.54
N LYS A 42 6.55 16.13 -1.99
CA LYS A 42 7.76 15.76 -1.23
C LYS A 42 8.03 16.59 0.04
N ARG A 43 7.31 17.70 0.25
CA ARG A 43 7.51 18.61 1.40
C ARG A 43 6.37 18.60 2.42
N GLY A 44 5.39 17.71 2.25
CA GLY A 44 4.18 17.66 3.09
C GLY A 44 4.21 16.70 4.29
N ILE A 45 5.07 15.68 4.32
CA ILE A 45 5.18 14.80 5.49
C ILE A 45 6.33 15.30 6.36
N ASN A 46 6.02 16.33 7.12
CA ASN A 46 6.87 16.81 8.19
C ASN A 46 6.89 15.73 9.29
N LYS A 47 8.01 15.01 9.42
CA LYS A 47 8.24 13.98 10.45
C LYS A 47 8.22 14.52 11.89
N GLU A 48 7.93 15.81 12.10
CA GLU A 48 8.09 16.50 13.37
C GLU A 48 6.80 16.68 14.20
N ASN A 49 5.65 16.11 13.83
CA ASN A 49 4.41 16.27 14.62
C ASN A 49 3.60 15.00 14.90
N LEU A 50 4.22 13.81 14.82
CA LEU A 50 3.74 12.68 15.62
C LEU A 50 4.61 12.65 16.88
N ASN A 51 4.09 13.22 17.96
CA ASN A 51 4.62 13.02 19.30
C ASN A 51 4.59 11.52 19.58
N LEU A 52 5.68 10.84 19.23
CA LEU A 52 5.97 9.46 19.58
C LEU A 52 6.39 9.45 21.06
N HIS A 53 5.48 9.87 21.93
CA HIS A 53 5.49 9.32 23.27
C HIS A 53 5.23 7.84 23.07
N ALA A 54 6.15 6.99 23.53
CA ALA A 54 5.89 5.59 23.77
C ALA A 54 4.71 5.49 24.75
N SER A 55 3.50 5.65 24.21
CA SER A 55 2.26 5.43 24.92
C SER A 55 2.28 3.96 25.24
N LYS A 56 2.26 3.66 26.54
CA LYS A 56 1.95 2.34 27.07
C LYS A 56 0.86 1.72 26.17
N GLU A 57 1.17 0.59 25.55
CA GLU A 57 0.28 -0.09 24.59
C GLU A 57 -1.10 -0.25 25.26
N GLU A 58 -2.08 0.51 24.78
CA GLU A 58 -3.43 0.50 25.34
C GLU A 58 -4.17 -0.67 24.71
N TYR A 59 -4.89 -1.45 25.51
CA TYR A 59 -5.64 -2.59 25.01
C TYR A 59 -6.70 -2.11 24.00
N MET A 60 -6.65 -2.65 22.78
CA MET A 60 -7.58 -2.33 21.69
C MET A 60 -8.57 -3.50 21.50
N PRO A 61 -9.82 -3.41 21.98
CA PRO A 61 -10.76 -4.53 21.92
C PRO A 61 -11.05 -5.04 20.49
N ALA A 62 -11.02 -4.14 19.50
CA ALA A 62 -11.20 -4.51 18.09
C ALA A 62 -10.09 -5.43 17.55
N LEU A 63 -8.93 -5.46 18.22
CA LEU A 63 -7.76 -6.27 17.87
C LEU A 63 -7.59 -7.49 18.80
N GLU A 64 -8.63 -7.94 19.52
CA GLU A 64 -8.54 -9.07 20.47
C GLU A 64 -7.87 -10.31 19.85
N LEU A 65 -8.26 -10.69 18.62
CA LEU A 65 -7.64 -11.83 17.92
C LEU A 65 -6.18 -11.59 17.53
N LEU A 66 -5.77 -10.34 17.32
CA LEU A 66 -4.38 -10.02 17.00
C LEU A 66 -3.46 -10.32 18.18
N TYR A 67 -3.91 -10.11 19.42
CA TYR A 67 -3.16 -10.53 20.63
C TYR A 67 -2.89 -12.04 20.66
N GLU A 68 -3.65 -12.84 19.91
CA GLU A 68 -3.44 -14.28 19.75
C GLU A 68 -2.68 -14.65 18.46
N GLY A 69 -2.33 -13.67 17.63
CA GLY A 69 -1.74 -13.88 16.31
C GLY A 69 -2.70 -14.48 15.29
N LYS A 70 -3.99 -14.15 15.35
CA LYS A 70 -5.06 -14.70 14.48
C LYS A 70 -5.86 -13.62 13.80
N MET A 71 -6.39 -13.92 12.62
CA MET A 71 -7.38 -13.10 11.92
C MET A 71 -8.80 -13.70 12.06
N ASN A 72 -9.84 -12.88 11.90
CA ASN A 72 -11.22 -13.36 11.76
C ASN A 72 -11.32 -14.35 10.58
N ASP A 73 -12.13 -15.39 10.75
CA ASP A 73 -12.45 -16.38 9.71
C ASP A 73 -11.25 -17.15 9.12
N ILE A 74 -10.08 -17.07 9.75
CA ILE A 74 -8.89 -17.85 9.41
C ILE A 74 -8.55 -18.71 10.62
N GLU A 75 -8.69 -20.04 10.47
CA GLU A 75 -8.51 -21.00 11.57
C GLU A 75 -7.06 -21.03 12.12
N PHE A 76 -6.10 -20.72 11.27
CA PHE A 76 -4.68 -20.76 11.60
C PHE A 76 -4.16 -19.40 12.03
N GLY A 77 -3.35 -19.39 13.08
CA GLY A 77 -2.63 -18.20 13.55
C GLY A 77 -1.12 -18.33 13.36
N ILE A 78 -0.42 -17.26 13.69
CA ILE A 78 1.04 -17.24 13.86
C ILE A 78 1.45 -18.33 14.87
N GLY A 79 2.51 -19.07 14.55
CA GLY A 79 2.99 -20.23 15.31
C GLY A 79 2.31 -21.55 14.93
N THR A 80 1.33 -21.56 14.03
CA THR A 80 0.75 -22.81 13.52
C THR A 80 1.80 -23.59 12.74
N LYS A 81 1.88 -24.91 12.93
CA LYS A 81 2.79 -25.77 12.16
C LYS A 81 2.31 -25.94 10.72
N TYR A 82 3.25 -25.85 9.78
CA TYR A 82 3.04 -26.08 8.35
C TYR A 82 2.24 -27.38 8.09
N ASP A 83 2.67 -28.51 8.66
CA ASP A 83 2.03 -29.81 8.43
C ASP A 83 0.57 -29.84 8.86
N LYS A 84 0.19 -29.03 9.87
CA LYS A 84 -1.19 -28.94 10.33
C LYS A 84 -2.08 -28.31 9.27
N ILE A 85 -1.59 -27.27 8.58
CA ILE A 85 -2.30 -26.58 7.51
C ILE A 85 -2.54 -27.56 6.36
N ILE A 86 -1.49 -28.23 5.90
CA ILE A 86 -1.57 -29.21 4.80
C ILE A 86 -2.52 -30.36 5.15
N THR A 87 -2.47 -30.86 6.38
CA THR A 87 -3.34 -31.95 6.83
C THR A 87 -4.82 -31.56 6.83
N GLN A 88 -5.14 -30.31 7.17
CA GLN A 88 -6.53 -29.87 7.34
C GLN A 88 -7.12 -29.24 6.07
N TRP A 89 -6.33 -28.45 5.33
CA TRP A 89 -6.79 -27.73 4.13
C TRP A 89 -6.34 -28.40 2.83
N GLY A 90 -5.46 -29.41 2.88
CA GLY A 90 -4.90 -30.06 1.71
C GLY A 90 -3.67 -29.32 1.15
N GLU A 91 -3.29 -29.67 -0.08
CA GLU A 91 -2.19 -28.98 -0.78
C GLU A 91 -2.58 -27.53 -1.13
N PRO A 92 -1.64 -26.57 -1.06
CA PRO A 92 -1.91 -25.19 -1.43
C PRO A 92 -2.09 -25.05 -2.94
N GLU A 93 -2.81 -24.00 -3.34
CA GLU A 93 -2.97 -23.62 -4.76
C GLU A 93 -1.64 -23.17 -5.37
N GLU A 94 -0.84 -22.44 -4.58
CA GLU A 94 0.50 -22.02 -4.93
C GLU A 94 1.45 -22.26 -3.76
N TYR A 95 2.64 -22.77 -4.08
CA TYR A 95 3.73 -23.03 -3.16
C TYR A 95 5.00 -22.38 -3.72
N THR A 96 5.60 -21.46 -2.96
CA THR A 96 6.87 -20.84 -3.33
C THR A 96 7.89 -21.09 -2.24
N ASP A 97 8.95 -21.79 -2.58
CA ASP A 97 10.13 -21.92 -1.75
C ASP A 97 10.99 -20.66 -1.90
N SER A 98 11.63 -20.20 -0.82
CA SER A 98 12.48 -19.01 -0.74
C SER A 98 11.79 -17.64 -0.83
N PHE A 99 10.48 -17.53 -0.63
CA PHE A 99 9.81 -16.21 -0.51
C PHE A 99 10.19 -15.55 0.82
N MET A 100 10.81 -14.37 0.77
CA MET A 100 11.36 -13.65 1.93
C MET A 100 12.29 -14.52 2.82
N GLY A 101 12.95 -15.52 2.22
CA GLY A 101 13.80 -16.47 2.94
C GLY A 101 13.05 -17.59 3.67
N GLY A 102 11.75 -17.77 3.42
CA GLY A 102 10.94 -18.86 3.92
C GLY A 102 10.09 -19.50 2.83
N VAL A 103 8.96 -20.08 3.23
CA VAL A 103 7.97 -20.70 2.33
C VAL A 103 6.69 -19.87 2.31
N LEU A 104 6.12 -19.69 1.12
CA LEU A 104 4.81 -19.08 0.93
C LEU A 104 3.80 -20.15 0.51
N LEU A 105 2.66 -20.21 1.20
CA LEU A 105 1.52 -21.05 0.83
C LEU A 105 0.32 -20.18 0.51
N LYS A 106 -0.37 -20.46 -0.60
CA LYS A 106 -1.60 -19.76 -0.98
C LYS A 106 -2.81 -20.70 -0.94
N TYR A 107 -3.89 -20.22 -0.32
CA TYR A 107 -5.22 -20.83 -0.32
C TYR A 107 -6.25 -19.73 -0.59
N GLY A 108 -6.80 -19.68 -1.80
CA GLY A 108 -7.64 -18.58 -2.27
C GLY A 108 -6.99 -17.22 -2.04
N ASP A 109 -7.65 -16.40 -1.21
CA ASP A 109 -7.21 -15.05 -0.87
C ASP A 109 -6.33 -14.97 0.41
N THR A 110 -5.92 -16.11 0.96
CA THR A 110 -5.08 -16.20 2.16
C THR A 110 -3.72 -16.76 1.83
N TYR A 111 -2.69 -16.11 2.34
CA TYR A 111 -1.30 -16.47 2.16
C TYR A 111 -0.65 -16.67 3.53
N PHE A 112 0.04 -17.79 3.72
CA PHE A 112 0.80 -18.08 4.93
C PHE A 112 2.29 -17.95 4.65
N PHE A 113 2.95 -17.10 5.42
CA PHE A 113 4.41 -17.05 5.47
C PHE A 113 4.88 -18.06 6.50
N VAL A 114 5.73 -18.99 6.10
CA VAL A 114 6.21 -20.09 6.93
C VAL A 114 7.73 -20.03 7.02
N ASN A 115 8.25 -20.03 8.24
CA ASN A 115 9.67 -20.17 8.51
C ASN A 115 9.88 -21.19 9.65
N ASP A 116 10.95 -21.98 9.59
CA ASP A 116 11.26 -23.04 10.55
C ASP A 116 10.04 -23.94 10.87
N ASN A 117 9.28 -24.32 9.83
CA ASN A 117 8.07 -25.16 9.92
C ASN A 117 6.86 -24.53 10.65
N HIS A 118 6.87 -23.22 10.92
CA HIS A 118 5.79 -22.51 11.60
C HIS A 118 5.36 -21.26 10.83
N VAL A 119 4.07 -20.92 10.91
CA VAL A 119 3.54 -19.67 10.36
C VAL A 119 4.16 -18.49 11.12
N THR A 120 4.78 -17.57 10.41
CA THR A 120 5.34 -16.31 10.93
C THR A 120 4.52 -15.10 10.52
N GLY A 121 3.66 -15.26 9.52
CA GLY A 121 2.73 -14.22 9.11
C GLY A 121 1.59 -14.73 8.25
N ILE A 122 0.55 -13.93 8.17
CA ILE A 122 -0.64 -14.20 7.37
C ILE A 122 -0.93 -12.95 6.57
N TYR A 123 -1.14 -13.10 5.26
CA TYR A 123 -1.48 -12.02 4.36
C TYR A 123 -2.80 -12.34 3.67
N TYR A 124 -3.71 -11.37 3.65
CA TYR A 124 -5.10 -11.55 3.26
C TYR A 124 -5.53 -10.50 2.24
N THR A 125 -6.19 -10.95 1.17
CA THR A 125 -6.69 -10.11 0.07
C THR A 125 -8.17 -10.34 -0.24
N GLY A 126 -8.89 -11.06 0.62
CA GLY A 126 -10.27 -11.48 0.34
C GLY A 126 -11.30 -10.44 0.73
N SER A 127 -12.58 -10.81 0.62
CA SER A 127 -13.71 -9.90 0.87
C SER A 127 -14.26 -9.91 2.28
N ASN A 128 -13.76 -10.78 3.17
CA ASN A 128 -14.27 -10.86 4.55
C ASN A 128 -13.77 -9.68 5.38
N GLU A 129 -14.46 -9.44 6.48
CA GLU A 129 -14.10 -8.42 7.45
C GLU A 129 -13.07 -8.96 8.45
N ILE A 130 -11.94 -8.28 8.59
CA ILE A 130 -10.86 -8.62 9.52
C ILE A 130 -10.70 -7.44 10.49
N TYR A 131 -10.88 -7.68 11.79
CA TYR A 131 -10.89 -6.64 12.83
C TYR A 131 -11.88 -5.48 12.57
N GLY A 132 -13.01 -5.76 11.91
CA GLY A 132 -13.97 -4.71 11.51
C GLY A 132 -13.61 -4.01 10.20
N VAL A 133 -12.49 -4.36 9.55
CA VAL A 133 -12.00 -3.71 8.32
C VAL A 133 -12.13 -4.64 7.12
N GLN A 134 -12.54 -4.09 5.98
CA GLN A 134 -12.69 -4.82 4.73
C GLN A 134 -11.75 -4.25 3.65
N ILE A 135 -11.33 -5.09 2.71
CA ILE A 135 -10.59 -4.63 1.53
C ILE A 135 -11.46 -3.62 0.74
N GLY A 136 -10.85 -2.53 0.29
CA GLY A 136 -11.51 -1.42 -0.41
C GLY A 136 -12.07 -0.32 0.52
N MET A 137 -12.04 -0.53 1.84
CA MET A 137 -12.38 0.48 2.84
C MET A 137 -11.40 1.64 2.80
N ASP A 138 -11.87 2.86 3.03
CA ASP A 138 -11.00 4.05 3.03
C ASP A 138 -10.18 4.11 4.33
N LEU A 139 -8.93 4.60 4.26
CA LEU A 139 -8.02 4.72 5.41
C LEU A 139 -8.68 5.41 6.62
N GLU A 140 -9.43 6.48 6.38
CA GLU A 140 -10.10 7.23 7.44
C GLU A 140 -11.14 6.39 8.20
N GLN A 141 -11.83 5.50 7.50
CA GLN A 141 -12.80 4.58 8.11
C GLN A 141 -12.09 3.53 8.98
N VAL A 142 -10.91 3.06 8.56
CA VAL A 142 -10.08 2.16 9.38
C VAL A 142 -9.70 2.84 10.70
N VAL A 143 -9.28 4.10 10.63
CA VAL A 143 -8.92 4.89 11.82
C VAL A 143 -10.16 5.18 12.70
N GLU A 144 -11.35 5.31 12.12
CA GLU A 144 -12.59 5.45 12.89
C GLU A 144 -12.93 4.17 13.67
N ILE A 145 -12.72 3.00 13.06
CA ILE A 145 -13.04 1.69 13.64
C ILE A 145 -12.01 1.28 14.70
N LEU A 146 -10.73 1.39 14.36
CA LEU A 146 -9.63 0.91 15.18
C LEU A 146 -9.04 2.01 16.07
N GLY A 147 -9.34 3.28 15.82
CA GLY A 147 -8.66 4.39 16.48
C GLY A 147 -7.31 4.72 15.85
N SER A 148 -6.49 5.48 16.58
CA SER A 148 -5.21 5.98 16.07
C SER A 148 -4.20 4.84 15.86
N PRO A 149 -3.52 4.78 14.70
CA PRO A 149 -2.50 3.77 14.44
C PRO A 149 -1.25 3.99 15.29
N ASN A 150 -0.48 2.92 15.48
CA ASN A 150 0.85 3.00 16.09
C ASN A 150 1.87 3.64 15.12
N ALA A 151 1.75 3.34 13.82
CA ALA A 151 2.57 3.97 12.79
C ALA A 151 1.82 4.11 11.45
N LEU A 152 2.25 5.11 10.67
CA LEU A 152 1.82 5.33 9.30
C LEU A 152 3.05 5.72 8.46
N TYR A 153 3.44 4.90 7.49
CA TYR A 153 4.67 5.10 6.74
C TYR A 153 4.62 4.52 5.32
N ASP A 154 5.38 5.11 4.40
CA ASP A 154 5.58 4.52 3.07
C ASP A 154 6.53 3.32 3.19
N SER A 155 6.10 2.14 2.76
CA SER A 155 6.97 0.96 2.75
C SER A 155 7.99 1.07 1.62
N PRO A 156 9.28 0.81 1.89
CA PRO A 156 10.25 0.64 0.81
C PRO A 156 9.91 -0.60 -0.03
N TYR A 157 10.43 -0.64 -1.25
CA TYR A 157 10.35 -1.81 -2.12
C TYR A 157 10.85 -3.07 -1.40
N SER A 158 10.06 -4.13 -1.46
CA SER A 158 10.41 -5.47 -0.99
C SER A 158 9.67 -6.54 -1.79
N GLU A 159 10.01 -7.80 -1.59
CA GLU A 159 9.30 -8.93 -2.22
C GLU A 159 7.82 -8.97 -1.81
N LEU A 160 7.50 -8.59 -0.57
CA LEU A 160 6.12 -8.47 -0.08
C LEU A 160 5.41 -7.22 -0.60
N TYR A 161 6.15 -6.11 -0.71
CA TYR A 161 5.61 -4.81 -1.07
C TYR A 161 6.29 -4.23 -2.32
N PRO A 162 6.04 -4.81 -3.50
CA PRO A 162 6.72 -4.39 -4.73
C PRO A 162 6.27 -3.01 -5.24
N ASN A 163 5.13 -2.51 -4.76
CA ASN A 163 4.53 -1.24 -5.20
C ASN A 163 4.75 -0.08 -4.21
N GLU A 164 5.58 -0.28 -3.18
CA GLU A 164 5.87 0.75 -2.16
C GLU A 164 4.59 1.39 -1.56
N PRO A 165 3.65 0.57 -1.04
CA PRO A 165 2.38 1.06 -0.53
C PRO A 165 2.56 1.88 0.75
N LEU A 166 1.51 2.62 1.11
CA LEU A 166 1.40 3.25 2.41
C LEU A 166 0.94 2.18 3.42
N ILE A 167 1.64 2.03 4.54
CA ILE A 167 1.32 1.06 5.58
C ILE A 167 0.72 1.77 6.77
N LEU A 168 -0.49 1.36 7.17
CA LEU A 168 -1.13 1.73 8.43
C LEU A 168 -0.95 0.56 9.40
N GLU A 169 -0.12 0.76 10.44
CA GLU A 169 0.30 -0.28 11.39
C GLU A 169 -0.37 -0.10 12.75
N TYR A 170 -0.89 -1.21 13.28
CA TYR A 170 -1.32 -1.34 14.67
C TYR A 170 -0.57 -2.48 15.35
N LYS A 171 -0.32 -2.33 16.66
CA LYS A 171 0.39 -3.29 17.49
C LYS A 171 -0.51 -3.82 18.60
N ALA A 172 -0.39 -5.10 18.90
CA ALA A 172 -1.05 -5.77 19.99
C ALA A 172 -0.11 -6.83 20.59
N ASP A 173 0.49 -6.53 21.74
CA ASP A 173 1.52 -7.36 22.39
C ASP A 173 2.71 -7.59 21.44
N LYS A 174 3.01 -8.84 21.09
CA LYS A 174 4.12 -9.19 20.21
C LYS A 174 3.72 -9.31 18.73
N TYR A 175 2.53 -8.87 18.36
CA TYR A 175 2.01 -8.98 17.00
C TYR A 175 1.67 -7.62 16.43
N ILE A 176 1.82 -7.50 15.12
CA ILE A 176 1.43 -6.32 14.36
C ILE A 176 0.42 -6.69 13.29
N VAL A 177 -0.49 -5.77 12.99
CA VAL A 177 -1.31 -5.80 11.78
C VAL A 177 -0.97 -4.59 10.92
N ASN A 178 -0.66 -4.86 9.67
CA ASN A 178 -0.39 -3.88 8.63
C ASN A 178 -1.54 -3.89 7.64
N PHE A 179 -2.20 -2.75 7.50
CA PHE A 179 -3.13 -2.50 6.41
C PHE A 179 -2.34 -1.85 5.27
N GLU A 180 -2.27 -2.53 4.13
CA GLU A 180 -1.68 -1.98 2.93
C GLU A 180 -2.66 -1.01 2.30
N ILE A 181 -2.30 0.27 2.24
CA ILE A 181 -3.12 1.33 1.68
C ILE A 181 -2.59 1.70 0.31
N ASN A 182 -3.46 1.63 -0.69
CA ASN A 182 -3.19 2.14 -2.02
C ASN A 182 -2.92 3.66 -1.95
N THR A 183 -1.76 4.07 -2.45
CA THR A 183 -1.30 5.46 -2.32
C THR A 183 -2.12 6.45 -3.15
N GLU A 184 -2.77 5.98 -4.23
CA GLU A 184 -3.56 6.80 -5.16
C GLU A 184 -4.98 7.05 -4.66
N ASN A 185 -5.68 5.98 -4.23
CA ASN A 185 -7.10 6.06 -3.85
C ASN A 185 -7.35 5.98 -2.34
N LYS A 186 -6.30 5.78 -1.53
CA LYS A 186 -6.35 5.70 -0.05
C LYS A 186 -7.23 4.57 0.50
N LYS A 187 -7.43 3.50 -0.27
CA LYS A 187 -8.18 2.31 0.14
C LYS A 187 -7.27 1.17 0.58
N VAL A 188 -7.78 0.33 1.47
CA VAL A 188 -7.13 -0.92 1.88
C VAL A 188 -7.06 -1.88 0.69
N ASN A 189 -5.86 -2.34 0.35
CA ASN A 189 -5.60 -3.36 -0.67
C ASN A 189 -5.47 -4.76 -0.05
N SER A 190 -4.83 -4.84 1.10
CA SER A 190 -4.54 -6.09 1.80
C SER A 190 -4.36 -5.86 3.29
N ILE A 191 -4.43 -6.96 4.04
CA ILE A 191 -4.24 -6.97 5.49
C ILE A 191 -3.19 -8.04 5.80
N CYS A 192 -2.18 -7.70 6.58
CA CYS A 192 -1.11 -8.61 6.94
C CYS A 192 -0.88 -8.62 8.44
N ILE A 193 -0.79 -9.79 9.07
CA ILE A 193 -0.31 -9.91 10.44
C ILE A 193 1.06 -10.57 10.47
N LEU A 194 1.91 -10.08 11.37
CA LEU A 194 3.28 -10.54 11.57
C LEU A 194 3.61 -10.55 13.07
N GLN A 195 4.62 -11.33 13.45
CA GLN A 195 5.23 -11.20 14.77
C GLN A 195 6.16 -9.98 14.79
N ASP A 196 6.03 -9.11 15.79
CA ASP A 196 6.95 -8.00 16.03
C ASP A 196 8.30 -8.55 16.49
N LEU A 197 9.32 -8.36 15.67
CA LEU A 197 10.69 -8.81 15.95
C LEU A 197 11.51 -7.77 16.71
N ALA A 198 10.94 -6.59 17.01
CA ALA A 198 11.64 -5.50 17.68
C ALA A 198 11.62 -5.56 19.22
N GLN A 199 11.05 -6.62 19.80
CA GLN A 199 10.96 -6.84 21.26
C GLN A 199 12.09 -7.70 21.82
#